data_AF-A0A396H7V4-F1
#
_entry.id   AF-A0A396H7V4-F1
#
_cell.length_a   1.000
_cell.length_b   1.000
_cell.length_c   1.000
_cell.angle_alpha   90.00
_cell.angle_beta   90.00
_cell.angle_gamma   90.00
#
_symmetry.space_group_name_H-M   'P 1'
#
loop_
_entity.id
_entity.type
_entity.pdbx_description
1 polymer ?
#
loop_
_entity_poly.entity_id
_entity_poly.type
_entity_poly.pdbx_seq_one_letter_code
_entity_poly.pdbx_strand_id
1 'polypeptide(L)'
;MNDRVEPFNATSFNEWADLGTAPALPESQKLYNKLLSLGIKIVFLTGRANKQKNITAKNLRLAGYHTREKLICKDTSIYHGKTAVTYKSSERKKLEEEGYKIIGNIGDHLEPTQAIGLLSSLIQCTTLHPSGH
;
A
#
# COMPACT_ATOMS: atom_id res chain seq x y z
N MET A 1 34.26 -2.96 -4.12
CA MET A 1 33.14 -3.59 -4.84
C MET A 1 32.34 -2.45 -5.46
N ASN A 2 32.13 -2.46 -6.78
CA ASN A 2 31.32 -1.43 -7.44
C ASN A 2 29.85 -1.73 -7.17
N ASP A 3 29.28 -1.09 -6.15
CA ASP A 3 27.85 -1.11 -5.89
C ASP A 3 27.14 -0.26 -6.96
N ARG A 4 26.88 -0.86 -8.12
CA ARG A 4 25.99 -0.28 -9.12
C ARG A 4 24.54 -0.43 -8.62
N VAL A 5 24.02 0.66 -8.10
CA VAL A 5 22.58 0.89 -7.91
C VAL A 5 21.97 1.06 -9.29
N GLU A 6 21.16 0.10 -9.75
CA GLU A 6 20.43 0.25 -11.01
C GLU A 6 19.36 1.35 -10.86
N PRO A 7 19.13 2.19 -11.87
CA PRO A 7 18.04 3.17 -11.79
C PRO A 7 16.68 2.45 -11.72
N PHE A 8 15.72 3.04 -11.00
CA PHE A 8 14.35 2.50 -10.92
C PHE A 8 13.71 2.43 -12.32
N ASN A 9 13.28 1.23 -12.72
CA ASN A 9 12.56 1.00 -13.97
C ASN A 9 11.08 0.72 -13.69
N ALA A 10 10.22 1.69 -14.02
CA ALA A 10 8.79 1.60 -13.82
C ALA A 10 8.12 0.47 -14.65
N THR A 11 8.62 0.19 -15.86
CA THR A 11 8.07 -0.84 -16.74
C THR A 11 8.29 -2.23 -16.16
N SER A 12 9.54 -2.56 -15.83
CA SER A 12 9.88 -3.87 -15.23
C SER A 12 9.21 -4.07 -13.87
N PHE A 13 9.04 -3.02 -13.08
CA PHE A 13 8.27 -3.08 -11.84
C PHE A 13 6.80 -3.41 -12.09
N ASN A 14 6.18 -2.79 -13.11
CA ASN A 14 4.78 -3.05 -13.44
C ASN A 14 4.57 -4.48 -13.94
N GLU A 15 5.47 -4.99 -14.78
CA GLU A 15 5.44 -6.38 -15.24
C GLU A 15 5.53 -7.36 -14.07
N TRP A 16 6.46 -7.14 -13.13
CA TRP A 16 6.54 -7.94 -11.91
C TRP A 16 5.28 -7.83 -11.04
N ALA A 17 4.73 -6.62 -10.88
CA ALA A 17 3.52 -6.41 -10.09
C ALA A 17 2.30 -7.13 -10.69
N ASP A 18 2.25 -7.25 -12.02
CA ASP A 18 1.22 -7.97 -12.77
C ASP A 18 1.31 -9.50 -12.57
N LEU A 19 2.46 -10.04 -12.16
CA LEU A 19 2.58 -11.45 -11.78
C LEU A 19 1.78 -11.77 -10.51
N GLY A 20 1.63 -10.81 -9.59
CA GLY A 20 0.86 -11.00 -8.36
C GLY A 20 1.44 -12.09 -7.44
N THR A 21 2.77 -12.16 -7.33
CA THR A 21 3.52 -13.15 -6.56
C THR A 21 4.36 -12.52 -5.43
N ALA A 22 3.99 -11.33 -4.97
CA ALA A 22 4.77 -10.63 -3.95
C ALA A 22 4.66 -11.34 -2.58
N PRO A 23 5.80 -11.72 -1.95
CA PRO A 23 5.80 -12.53 -0.74
C PRO A 23 5.37 -11.74 0.49
N ALA A 24 4.76 -12.45 1.45
CA ALA A 24 4.42 -11.88 2.76
C ALA A 24 5.66 -11.54 3.57
N LEU A 25 5.60 -10.39 4.23
CA LEU A 25 6.47 -10.04 5.36
C LEU A 25 5.91 -10.67 6.63
N PRO A 26 6.61 -11.63 7.26
CA PRO A 26 6.13 -12.25 8.49
C PRO A 26 5.80 -11.23 9.59
N GLU A 27 6.61 -10.18 9.74
CA GLU A 27 6.46 -9.13 10.75
C GLU A 27 5.25 -8.24 10.47
N SER A 28 5.06 -7.82 9.21
CA SER A 28 3.89 -7.03 8.81
C SER A 28 2.60 -7.83 8.95
N GLN A 29 2.64 -9.14 8.68
CA GLN A 29 1.48 -10.01 8.85
C GLN A 29 1.10 -10.18 10.33
N LYS A 30 2.10 -10.34 11.23
CA LYS A 30 1.87 -10.36 12.68
C LYS A 30 1.22 -9.07 13.17
N LEU A 31 1.74 -7.92 12.75
CA LEU A 31 1.18 -6.62 13.12
C LEU A 31 -0.25 -6.45 12.60
N TYR A 32 -0.49 -6.80 11.34
CA TYR A 32 -1.81 -6.80 10.73
C TYR A 32 -2.83 -7.64 11.54
N ASN A 33 -2.48 -8.87 11.88
CA ASN A 33 -3.35 -9.74 12.68
C ASN A 33 -3.61 -9.14 14.08
N LYS A 34 -2.59 -8.53 14.70
CA LYS A 34 -2.75 -7.85 15.99
C LYS A 34 -3.70 -6.67 15.89
N LEU A 35 -3.56 -5.82 14.87
CA LEU A 35 -4.45 -4.67 14.67
C LEU A 35 -5.91 -5.11 14.45
N LEU A 36 -6.13 -6.17 13.65
CA LEU A 36 -7.46 -6.76 13.48
C LEU A 36 -8.04 -7.27 14.80
N SER A 37 -7.23 -7.92 15.64
CA SER A 37 -7.68 -8.40 16.97
C SER A 37 -8.10 -7.27 17.92
N LEU A 38 -7.63 -6.05 17.67
CA LEU A 38 -8.00 -4.84 18.42
C LEU A 38 -9.22 -4.12 17.82
N GLY A 39 -9.87 -4.70 16.81
CA GLY A 39 -11.01 -4.07 16.12
C GLY A 39 -10.62 -2.90 15.21
N ILE A 40 -9.33 -2.74 14.92
CA ILE A 40 -8.83 -1.64 14.09
C ILE A 40 -9.08 -1.98 12.61
N LYS A 41 -9.72 -1.03 11.92
CA LYS A 41 -9.96 -1.13 10.48
C LYS A 41 -8.69 -0.82 9.70
N ILE A 42 -8.40 -1.65 8.70
CA ILE A 42 -7.17 -1.56 7.88
C ILE A 42 -7.52 -1.10 6.47
N VAL A 43 -6.91 0.00 6.02
CA VAL A 43 -6.92 0.40 4.61
C VAL A 43 -5.55 0.15 3.98
N PHE A 44 -5.55 -0.48 2.81
CA PHE A 44 -4.38 -0.65 1.96
C PHE A 44 -4.32 0.49 0.94
N LEU A 45 -3.36 1.41 1.08
CA LEU A 45 -3.11 2.49 0.12
C LEU A 45 -1.83 2.24 -0.68
N THR A 46 -1.99 1.98 -1.99
CA THR A 46 -0.90 1.61 -2.90
C THR A 46 -0.83 2.46 -4.15
N GLY A 47 0.39 2.70 -4.64
CA GLY A 47 0.61 3.42 -5.89
C GLY A 47 0.63 2.52 -7.13
N ARG A 48 0.35 1.22 -6.98
CA ARG A 48 -0.04 0.37 -8.11
C ARG A 48 -1.22 1.00 -8.83
N ALA A 49 -1.26 0.91 -10.16
CA ALA A 49 -2.32 1.52 -10.95
C ALA A 49 -3.67 0.81 -10.72
N ASN A 50 -4.79 1.52 -10.91
CA ASN A 50 -6.13 0.95 -10.76
C ASN A 50 -6.36 -0.31 -11.62
N LYS A 51 -5.75 -0.40 -12.81
CA LYS A 51 -5.78 -1.62 -13.65
C LYS A 51 -5.26 -2.87 -12.93
N GLN A 52 -4.39 -2.71 -11.93
CA GLN A 52 -3.76 -3.77 -11.14
C GLN A 52 -4.51 -4.07 -9.83
N LYS A 53 -5.68 -3.47 -9.60
CA LYS A 53 -6.42 -3.61 -8.33
C LYS A 53 -6.82 -5.05 -8.04
N ASN A 54 -7.31 -5.77 -9.04
CA ASN A 54 -7.76 -7.16 -8.89
C ASN A 54 -6.59 -8.11 -8.61
N ILE A 55 -5.49 -7.99 -9.35
CA ILE A 55 -4.30 -8.81 -9.11
C ILE A 55 -3.66 -8.51 -7.74
N THR A 56 -3.68 -7.24 -7.32
CA THR A 56 -3.22 -6.83 -5.99
C THR A 56 -4.09 -7.42 -4.87
N ALA A 57 -5.41 -7.39 -5.03
CA ALA A 57 -6.33 -8.00 -4.08
C ALA A 57 -6.11 -9.53 -3.97
N LYS A 58 -5.88 -10.22 -5.10
CA LYS A 58 -5.56 -11.65 -5.12
C LYS A 58 -4.25 -11.92 -4.38
N ASN A 59 -3.20 -11.15 -4.67
CA ASN A 59 -1.90 -11.31 -4.03
C ASN A 59 -1.98 -11.08 -2.52
N LEU A 60 -2.66 -10.02 -2.06
CA LEU A 60 -2.90 -9.78 -0.63
C LEU A 60 -3.55 -10.97 0.06
N ARG A 61 -4.59 -11.55 -0.56
CA ARG A 61 -5.26 -12.74 -0.03
C ARG A 61 -4.34 -13.95 0.04
N LEU A 62 -3.56 -14.21 -1.00
CA LEU A 62 -2.59 -15.31 -1.04
C LEU A 62 -1.48 -15.13 0.01
N ALA A 63 -1.11 -13.89 0.29
CA ALA A 63 -0.17 -13.51 1.34
C ALA A 63 -0.78 -13.47 2.75
N GLY A 64 -2.05 -13.88 2.91
CA GLY A 64 -2.73 -13.99 4.21
C GLY A 64 -3.37 -12.70 4.75
N TYR A 65 -3.53 -11.67 3.91
CA TYR A 65 -4.27 -10.44 4.25
C TYR A 65 -5.72 -10.55 3.77
N HIS A 66 -6.55 -11.22 4.57
CA HIS A 66 -7.91 -11.59 4.18
C HIS A 66 -8.94 -10.47 4.37
N THR A 67 -8.75 -9.61 5.37
CA THR A 67 -9.66 -8.54 5.77
C THR A 67 -9.08 -7.16 5.46
N ARG A 68 -9.89 -6.27 4.90
CA ARG A 68 -9.55 -4.85 4.72
C ARG A 68 -10.83 -4.02 4.63
N GLU A 69 -10.78 -2.80 5.13
CA GLU A 69 -11.84 -1.81 4.93
C GLU A 69 -11.82 -1.32 3.48
N LYS A 70 -10.64 -0.91 2.98
CA LYS A 70 -10.46 -0.44 1.60
C LYS A 70 -9.14 -0.92 1.00
N LEU A 71 -9.13 -1.07 -0.32
CA LEU A 71 -7.92 -1.14 -1.16
C LEU A 71 -7.97 0.02 -2.15
N ILE A 72 -7.05 0.96 -2.00
CA ILE A 72 -6.93 2.17 -2.81
C ILE A 72 -5.69 1.99 -3.69
N CYS A 73 -5.91 1.99 -5.00
CA CYS A 73 -4.86 1.98 -6.03
C CYS A 73 -4.80 3.36 -6.69
N LYS A 74 -3.68 3.68 -7.34
CA LYS A 74 -3.48 4.97 -8.00
C LYS A 74 -4.34 5.05 -9.25
N ASP A 75 -5.18 6.07 -9.30
CA ASP A 75 -5.81 6.48 -10.56
C ASP A 75 -4.79 7.24 -11.40
N THR A 76 -4.27 6.59 -12.44
CA THR A 76 -3.25 7.19 -13.30
C THR A 76 -3.79 8.29 -14.19
N SER A 77 -5.11 8.40 -14.39
CA SER A 77 -5.71 9.50 -15.14
C SER A 77 -5.76 10.79 -14.33
N ILE A 78 -6.07 10.69 -13.03
CA ILE A 78 -6.15 11.82 -12.10
C ILE A 78 -4.77 12.24 -11.61
N TYR A 79 -3.91 11.27 -11.31
CA TYR A 79 -2.59 11.50 -10.70
C TYR A 79 -1.43 11.40 -11.70
N HIS A 80 -1.71 11.62 -12.99
CA HIS A 80 -0.69 11.68 -14.03
C HIS A 80 0.35 12.76 -13.70
N GLY A 81 1.65 12.40 -13.75
CA GLY A 81 2.75 13.31 -13.42
C GLY A 81 2.82 13.75 -11.94
N LYS A 82 1.94 13.25 -11.06
CA LYS A 82 1.97 13.54 -9.62
C LYS A 82 2.84 12.53 -8.87
N THR A 83 3.60 13.03 -7.89
CA THR A 83 4.41 12.22 -6.97
C THR A 83 3.53 11.28 -6.14
N ALA A 84 4.07 10.18 -5.64
CA ALA A 84 3.36 9.30 -4.72
C ALA A 84 3.07 10.01 -3.39
N VAL A 85 3.90 10.98 -2.98
CA VAL A 85 3.63 11.82 -1.80
C VAL A 85 2.33 12.60 -1.97
N THR A 86 2.17 13.33 -3.09
CA THR A 86 0.95 14.08 -3.38
C THR A 86 -0.26 13.16 -3.45
N TYR A 87 -0.15 12.07 -4.22
CA TYR A 87 -1.23 11.08 -4.34
C TYR A 87 -1.65 10.50 -2.98
N LYS A 88 -0.71 9.93 -2.21
CA LYS A 88 -1.02 9.29 -0.93
C LYS A 88 -1.55 10.29 0.10
N SER A 89 -1.07 11.54 0.08
CA SER A 89 -1.59 12.59 0.97
C SER A 89 -3.02 12.95 0.64
N SER A 90 -3.35 13.13 -0.65
CA SER A 90 -4.72 13.39 -1.07
C SER A 90 -5.69 12.25 -0.72
N GLU A 91 -5.29 10.99 -0.90
CA GLU A 91 -6.15 9.84 -0.55
C GLU A 91 -6.38 9.72 0.96
N ARG A 92 -5.40 10.08 1.80
CA ARG A 92 -5.60 10.13 3.26
C ARG A 92 -6.58 11.20 3.67
N LYS A 93 -6.48 12.38 3.08
CA LYS A 93 -7.42 13.48 3.33
C LYS A 93 -8.86 13.08 2.98
N LYS A 94 -9.05 12.35 1.86
CA LYS A 94 -10.37 11.80 1.51
C LYS A 94 -10.91 10.84 2.57
N LEU A 95 -10.07 9.97 3.14
CA LEU A 95 -10.49 9.09 4.25
C LEU A 95 -10.90 9.90 5.49
N GLU A 96 -10.19 10.98 5.81
CA GLU A 96 -10.56 11.86 6.92
C GLU A 96 -11.89 12.59 6.65
N GLU A 97 -12.09 13.08 5.42
CA GLU A 97 -13.34 13.73 4.96
C GLU A 97 -14.53 12.76 4.94
N GLU A 98 -14.29 11.47 4.72
CA GLU A 98 -15.31 10.40 4.85
C GLU A 98 -15.63 10.06 6.32
N GLY A 99 -15.00 10.73 7.29
CA GLY A 99 -15.27 10.57 8.71
C GLY A 99 -14.42 9.52 9.41
N TYR A 100 -13.32 9.08 8.80
CA TYR A 100 -12.39 8.16 9.45
C TYR A 100 -11.24 8.88 10.16
N LYS A 101 -10.89 8.45 11.37
CA LYS A 101 -9.70 8.95 12.07
C LYS A 101 -8.50 8.06 11.80
N ILE A 102 -7.45 8.62 11.18
CA ILE A 102 -6.17 7.92 10.96
C ILE A 102 -5.38 7.90 12.26
N ILE A 103 -5.17 6.71 12.85
CA ILE A 103 -4.41 6.55 14.12
C ILE A 103 -2.98 6.03 13.93
N GLY A 104 -2.55 5.79 12.69
CA GLY A 104 -1.26 5.19 12.38
C GLY A 104 -1.03 4.99 10.89
N ASN A 105 0.24 4.98 10.49
CA ASN A 105 0.72 4.67 9.15
C ASN A 105 1.93 3.74 9.26
N ILE A 106 1.95 2.67 8.47
CA ILE A 106 3.12 1.79 8.32
C ILE A 106 3.41 1.72 6.82
N GLY A 107 4.66 1.96 6.42
CA GLY A 107 5.16 1.87 5.05
C GLY A 107 6.67 2.05 5.01
N ASP A 108 7.33 1.60 3.94
CA ASP A 108 8.80 1.49 3.86
C ASP A 108 9.53 2.61 3.12
N HIS A 109 8.89 3.54 2.42
CA HIS A 109 9.57 4.76 1.92
C HIS A 109 8.66 5.90 1.45
N LEU A 110 9.19 7.13 1.53
CA LEU A 110 8.77 8.35 0.81
C LEU A 110 9.77 8.60 -0.36
N GLU A 111 9.52 8.03 -1.55
CA GLU A 111 10.25 8.28 -2.83
C GLU A 111 11.77 7.95 -2.88
N PRO A 112 12.39 7.90 -4.08
CA PRO A 112 12.75 6.70 -4.81
C PRO A 112 14.21 6.30 -4.57
N THR A 113 14.47 5.33 -3.70
CA THR A 113 15.71 4.55 -3.74
C THR A 113 15.43 3.09 -3.44
N GLN A 114 16.12 2.24 -4.21
CA GLN A 114 15.98 0.79 -4.23
C GLN A 114 16.17 0.17 -2.85
N ALA A 115 15.33 -0.81 -2.51
CA ALA A 115 15.75 -1.91 -1.67
C ALA A 115 14.82 -3.11 -1.88
N ILE A 116 15.45 -4.25 -1.72
CA ILE A 116 15.02 -5.61 -1.98
C ILE A 116 13.82 -6.00 -1.13
N GLY A 117 12.87 -6.64 -1.81
CA GLY A 117 11.92 -7.55 -1.20
C GLY A 117 10.64 -6.91 -0.70
N LEU A 118 9.66 -7.80 -0.58
CA LEU A 118 8.69 -7.77 0.51
C LEU A 118 7.49 -6.84 0.26
N LEU A 119 6.32 -7.27 0.73
CA LEU A 119 5.01 -6.65 0.60
C LEU A 119 4.87 -5.20 1.12
N SER A 120 5.96 -4.50 1.38
CA SER A 120 6.01 -3.20 2.02
C SER A 120 6.00 -2.01 1.06
N SER A 121 6.42 -2.16 -0.21
CA SER A 121 6.84 -1.02 -1.04
C SER A 121 5.80 0.09 -1.25
N LEU A 122 4.50 -0.21 -1.14
CA LEU A 122 3.43 0.78 -1.29
C LEU A 122 2.16 0.31 -0.60
N ILE A 123 2.21 -0.13 0.65
CA ILE A 123 0.99 -0.28 1.42
C ILE A 123 1.14 0.60 2.62
N GLN A 124 0.61 1.81 2.53
CA GLN A 124 0.29 2.55 3.73
C GLN A 124 -0.90 1.85 4.37
N CYS A 125 -0.64 1.22 5.51
CA CYS A 125 -1.67 0.72 6.40
C CYS A 125 -2.24 1.90 7.19
N THR A 126 -3.42 2.36 6.80
CA THR A 126 -4.12 3.39 7.57
C THR A 126 -5.08 2.69 8.52
N THR A 127 -4.83 2.86 9.82
CA THR A 127 -5.68 2.34 10.89
C THR A 127 -6.79 3.35 11.18
N LEU A 128 -8.05 2.91 11.11
CA LEU A 128 -9.21 3.81 11.25
C LEU A 128 -10.03 3.48 12.50
N HIS A 129 -10.43 4.52 13.23
CA HIS A 129 -11.50 4.46 14.21
C HIS A 129 -12.74 5.17 13.64
N PRO A 130 -13.96 4.60 13.75
CA PRO A 130 -15.17 5.37 13.46
C PRO A 130 -15.18 6.60 14.36
N SER A 131 -15.37 7.78 13.78
CA SER A 131 -15.63 8.99 14.58
C SER A 131 -16.98 8.79 15.27
N GLY A 132 -16.96 8.43 16.56
CA GLY A 132 -18.16 8.42 17.39
C GLY A 132 -18.54 9.85 17.79
N HIS A 133 -19.85 10.11 17.82
CA HIS A 133 -20.48 11.22 18.54
C HIS A 133 -20.11 11.21 20.03
#